data_AF-A0A6N7PQU6-F1
#
_entry.id   AF-A0A6N7PQU6-F1
#
_cell.length_a   1.000
_cell.length_b   1.000
_cell.length_c   1.000
_cell.angle_alpha   90.00
_cell.angle_beta   90.00
_cell.angle_gamma   90.00
#
_symmetry.space_group_name_H-M   'P 1'
#
loop_
_entity.id
_entity.type
_entity.pdbx_description
1 polymer ?
#
loop_
_entity_poly.entity_id
_entity_poly.type
_entity_poly.pdbx_seq_one_letter_code
_entity_poly.pdbx_strand_id
1 'polypeptide(L)'
;MLWIGGRRLYGKIEQVGSTYIATTFAFLQFLPIYPVQSHIVLSEGTADTHRVVNVEMHWKSVAAGYLRAYGVAATLCVFIPGLVMAGTSKVPTAYVGAGLVLLFAGLTTAAFARIGRLSREEKAQRLVYARFLKHPVDPSVLDEDTRGRIAQELRAFLEERAASAMIGSDYRKGGPVKAGYRVLALEPSMRDREYLEAAFTLACIDASLSVGPMKTDAERVHGALWNKLLAEHPDILDVVRDAEVVQRSWVSRVLGYVPLVAALGVVSVMLLRNHHVVPAKASSIETKTEYGFVPEELLR
;
A
#
# COMPACT_ATOMS: atom_id res chain seq x y z
N MET A 1 7.18 8.70 36.84
CA MET A 1 6.83 8.72 35.40
C MET A 1 7.97 8.04 34.66
N LEU A 2 7.73 6.85 34.07
CA LEU A 2 8.75 6.09 33.37
C LEU A 2 8.81 6.55 31.90
N TRP A 3 9.95 7.08 31.46
CA TRP A 3 10.18 7.41 30.06
C TRP A 3 10.74 6.19 29.35
N ILE A 4 9.94 5.58 28.47
CA ILE A 4 10.38 4.46 27.62
C ILE A 4 10.70 5.05 26.24
N GLY A 5 11.98 4.95 25.84
CA GLY A 5 12.46 5.40 24.55
C GLY A 5 13.45 4.43 23.93
N GLY A 6 13.61 4.49 22.61
CA GLY A 6 14.51 3.62 21.88
C GLY A 6 14.37 3.76 20.37
N ARG A 7 14.83 2.74 19.64
CA ARG A 7 14.67 2.62 18.19
C ARG A 7 13.77 1.43 17.88
N ARG A 8 12.82 1.60 16.97
CA ARG A 8 11.91 0.53 16.56
C ARG A 8 11.50 0.69 15.10
N LEU A 9 11.27 -0.43 14.42
CA LEU A 9 10.77 -0.47 13.06
C LEU A 9 9.28 -0.12 13.04
N TYR A 10 8.91 0.87 12.23
CA TYR A 10 7.53 1.24 11.91
C TYR A 10 7.35 1.32 10.39
N GLY A 11 6.11 1.56 9.95
CA GLY A 11 5.85 1.89 8.55
C GLY A 11 6.06 0.73 7.59
N LYS A 12 5.83 -0.52 8.04
CA LYS A 12 5.90 -1.71 7.18
C LYS A 12 5.03 -1.53 5.94
N ILE A 13 5.65 -1.56 4.78
CA ILE A 13 4.99 -1.44 3.46
C ILE A 13 5.61 -2.42 2.48
N GLU A 14 4.93 -2.54 1.34
CA GLU A 14 5.41 -3.23 0.16
C GLU A 14 5.85 -4.68 0.39
N GLN A 15 5.08 -5.37 1.24
CA GLN A 15 5.41 -6.72 1.66
C GLN A 15 5.16 -7.74 0.54
N VAL A 16 6.20 -8.51 0.20
CA VAL A 16 6.15 -9.67 -0.69
C VAL A 16 6.70 -10.88 0.06
N GLY A 17 5.81 -11.80 0.45
CA GLY A 17 6.16 -12.94 1.30
C GLY A 17 6.69 -12.48 2.66
N SER A 18 7.91 -12.90 3.01
CA SER A 18 8.60 -12.50 4.23
C SER A 18 9.30 -11.14 4.13
N THR A 19 9.58 -10.66 2.91
CA THR A 19 10.33 -9.42 2.69
C THR A 19 9.42 -8.20 2.73
N TYR A 20 9.87 -7.12 3.37
CA TYR A 20 9.15 -5.84 3.40
C TYR A 20 10.10 -4.66 3.61
N ILE A 21 9.63 -3.45 3.28
CA ILE A 21 10.34 -2.20 3.59
C ILE A 21 9.74 -1.62 4.87
N ALA A 22 10.61 -1.23 5.81
CA ALA A 22 10.23 -0.54 7.03
C ALA A 22 11.25 0.53 7.40
N THR A 23 10.81 1.54 8.14
CA THR A 23 11.68 2.61 8.63
C THR A 23 11.89 2.46 10.14
N THR A 24 13.14 2.52 10.57
CA THR A 24 13.50 2.65 11.98
C THR A 24 13.23 4.08 12.43
N PHE A 25 12.45 4.25 13.49
CA PHE A 25 12.20 5.54 14.13
C PHE A 25 12.82 5.57 15.51
N ALA A 26 13.31 6.74 15.91
CA ALA A 26 13.42 7.07 17.32
C ALA A 26 12.00 7.22 17.89
N PHE A 27 11.69 6.55 18.98
CA PHE A 27 10.35 6.60 19.57
C PHE A 27 10.39 7.02 21.04
N LEU A 28 9.29 7.61 21.49
CA LEU A 28 9.04 7.94 22.90
C LEU A 28 7.59 7.57 23.22
N GLN A 29 7.39 6.77 24.28
CA GLN A 29 6.05 6.26 24.62
C GLN A 29 5.34 5.60 23.42
N PHE A 30 6.10 4.79 22.66
CA PHE A 30 5.65 4.10 21.43
C PHE A 30 5.23 5.00 20.26
N LEU A 31 5.35 6.32 20.36
CA LEU A 31 5.11 7.26 19.26
C LEU A 31 6.42 7.55 18.51
N PRO A 32 6.44 7.43 17.17
CA PRO A 32 7.63 7.73 16.37
C PRO A 32 7.89 9.24 16.36
N ILE A 33 9.10 9.68 16.70
CA ILE A 33 9.47 11.11 16.72
C ILE A 33 10.06 11.52 15.38
N TYR A 34 11.21 10.95 15.00
CA TYR A 34 11.87 11.22 13.72
C TYR A 34 12.37 9.92 13.07
N PRO A 35 12.33 9.82 11.74
CA PRO A 35 12.86 8.66 11.03
C PRO A 35 14.39 8.66 11.11
N VAL A 36 14.97 7.48 11.30
CA VAL A 36 16.42 7.29 11.38
C VAL A 36 16.95 6.73 10.06
N GLN A 37 16.40 5.59 9.62
CA GLN A 37 16.86 4.89 8.43
C GLN A 37 15.78 3.94 7.92
N SER A 38 15.69 3.75 6.60
CA SER A 38 14.84 2.75 5.99
C SER A 38 15.63 1.48 5.71
N HIS A 39 14.95 0.35 5.82
CA HIS A 39 15.55 -0.95 5.62
C HIS A 39 14.63 -1.89 4.84
N ILE A 40 15.24 -2.73 4.02
CA ILE A 40 14.63 -3.96 3.54
C ILE A 40 14.85 -5.00 4.63
N VAL A 41 13.75 -5.48 5.20
CA VAL A 41 13.78 -6.53 6.22
C VAL A 41 13.53 -7.86 5.53
N LEU A 42 14.50 -8.76 5.65
CA LEU A 42 14.48 -10.12 5.12
C LEU A 42 14.25 -11.06 6.30
N SER A 43 13.08 -11.69 6.35
CA SER A 43 12.86 -12.79 7.30
C SER A 43 13.46 -14.07 6.73
N GLU A 44 14.75 -14.26 6.97
CA GLU A 44 15.47 -15.51 6.74
C GLU A 44 15.72 -16.18 8.11
N GLY A 45 15.08 -17.31 8.38
CA GLY A 45 15.40 -18.14 9.55
C GLY A 45 14.75 -17.75 10.88
N THR A 46 15.17 -18.45 11.95
CA THR A 46 14.63 -18.48 13.32
C THR A 46 14.16 -17.14 13.87
N ALA A 47 13.12 -17.19 14.71
CA ALA A 47 12.22 -16.09 15.10
C ALA A 47 12.82 -14.76 15.60
N ASP A 48 14.15 -14.67 15.81
CA ASP A 48 14.80 -13.51 16.45
C ASP A 48 15.92 -12.85 15.61
N THR A 49 16.33 -13.41 14.47
CA THR A 49 17.39 -12.80 13.63
C THR A 49 16.81 -12.35 12.29
N HIS A 50 16.49 -11.07 12.17
CA HIS A 50 16.15 -10.47 10.89
C HIS A 50 17.42 -9.96 10.20
N ARG A 51 17.62 -10.36 8.95
CA ARG A 51 18.65 -9.74 8.11
C ARG A 51 18.09 -8.43 7.56
N VAL A 52 18.86 -7.37 7.68
CA VAL A 52 18.42 -6.01 7.37
C VAL A 52 19.38 -5.43 6.34
N VAL A 53 18.86 -4.99 5.20
CA VAL A 53 19.63 -4.27 4.17
C VAL A 53 19.25 -2.81 4.26
N ASN A 54 20.23 -1.94 4.46
CA ASN A 54 20.03 -0.51 4.52
C ASN A 54 19.67 0.04 3.14
N VAL A 55 18.66 0.91 3.08
CA VAL A 55 18.27 1.60 1.86
C VAL A 55 18.14 3.10 2.13
N GLU A 56 18.10 3.88 1.06
CA GLU A 56 17.77 5.30 1.15
C GLU A 56 16.41 5.51 1.83
N MET A 57 16.21 6.69 2.40
CA MET A 57 15.02 7.01 3.17
C MET A 57 13.75 6.85 2.32
N HIS A 58 12.92 5.85 2.65
CA HIS A 58 11.75 5.51 1.87
C HIS A 58 10.51 6.24 2.40
N TRP A 59 10.21 7.40 1.81
CA TRP A 59 9.18 8.32 2.30
C TRP A 59 7.79 7.68 2.45
N LYS A 60 7.40 6.73 1.59
CA LYS A 60 6.10 6.03 1.74
C LYS A 60 6.05 5.22 3.04
N SER A 61 7.19 4.64 3.46
CA SER A 61 7.30 3.87 4.70
C SER A 61 7.27 4.84 5.89
N VAL A 62 7.97 5.97 5.77
CA VAL A 62 7.94 7.04 6.77
C VAL A 62 6.51 7.53 7.01
N ALA A 63 5.81 7.91 5.95
CA ALA A 63 4.42 8.37 6.00
C ALA A 63 3.49 7.31 6.59
N ALA A 64 3.65 6.03 6.18
CA ALA A 64 2.89 4.93 6.76
C ALA A 64 3.15 4.77 8.26
N GLY A 65 4.39 4.94 8.72
CA GLY A 65 4.75 4.88 10.14
C GLY A 65 4.04 5.98 10.95
N TYR A 66 4.15 7.22 10.49
CA TYR A 66 3.51 8.37 11.14
C TYR A 66 1.98 8.26 11.15
N LEU A 67 1.36 8.06 9.98
CA LEU A 67 -0.10 8.04 9.87
C LEU A 67 -0.74 6.92 10.69
N ARG A 68 -0.09 5.76 10.77
CA ARG A 68 -0.61 4.63 11.58
C ARG A 68 -0.44 4.88 13.07
N ALA A 69 0.70 5.40 13.52
CA ALA A 69 0.94 5.65 14.95
C ALA A 69 0.15 6.87 15.46
N TYR A 70 0.28 8.01 14.79
CA TYR A 70 -0.41 9.24 15.17
C TYR A 70 -1.90 9.19 14.83
N GLY A 71 -2.32 8.45 13.81
CA GLY A 71 -3.73 8.22 13.53
C GLY A 71 -4.43 7.52 14.69
N VAL A 72 -3.84 6.44 15.21
CA VAL A 72 -4.37 5.74 16.40
C VAL A 72 -4.39 6.67 17.62
N ALA A 73 -3.30 7.40 17.86
CA ALA A 73 -3.23 8.35 18.98
C ALA A 73 -4.29 9.45 18.87
N ALA A 74 -4.45 10.06 17.69
CA ALA A 74 -5.45 11.10 17.43
C ALA A 74 -6.88 10.56 17.61
N THR A 75 -7.17 9.36 17.08
CA THR A 75 -8.46 8.71 17.30
C THR A 75 -8.73 8.55 18.80
N LEU A 76 -7.78 8.05 19.59
CA LEU A 76 -7.96 7.89 21.04
C LEU A 76 -8.14 9.24 21.76
N CYS A 77 -7.35 10.25 21.40
CA CYS A 77 -7.41 11.59 22.01
C CYS A 77 -8.74 12.30 21.75
N VAL A 78 -9.40 12.06 20.61
CA VAL A 78 -10.72 12.63 20.31
C VAL A 78 -11.85 11.75 20.85
N PHE A 79 -11.63 10.44 20.87
CA PHE A 79 -12.62 9.46 21.32
C PHE A 79 -12.98 9.65 22.80
N ILE A 80 -12.00 9.78 23.69
CA ILE A 80 -12.25 9.89 25.14
C ILE A 80 -13.07 11.15 25.48
N PRO A 81 -12.68 12.38 25.06
CA PRO A 81 -13.47 13.57 25.31
C PRO A 81 -14.83 13.53 24.60
N GLY A 82 -14.89 12.98 23.38
CA GLY A 82 -16.14 12.81 22.65
C GLY A 82 -17.16 11.98 23.43
N LEU A 83 -16.70 10.88 24.06
CA LEU A 83 -17.55 10.03 24.89
C LEU A 83 -18.03 10.72 26.17
N VAL A 84 -17.16 11.52 26.81
CA VAL A 84 -17.52 12.32 28.00
C VAL A 84 -18.53 13.42 27.65
N MET A 85 -18.31 14.12 26.53
CA MET A 85 -19.22 15.18 26.07
C MET A 85 -20.59 14.62 25.71
N ALA A 86 -20.68 13.50 25.01
CA ALA A 86 -21.97 12.86 24.75
C ALA A 86 -22.75 12.46 26.01
N GLY A 87 -22.10 12.35 27.17
CA GLY A 87 -22.78 12.14 28.44
C GLY A 87 -23.34 13.40 29.09
N THR A 88 -22.88 14.59 28.71
CA THR A 88 -23.04 15.82 29.50
C THR A 88 -23.52 17.04 28.72
N SER A 89 -23.32 17.10 27.39
CA SER A 89 -23.44 18.33 26.63
C SER A 89 -24.67 18.40 25.72
N LYS A 90 -25.00 19.63 25.28
CA LYS A 90 -26.06 19.89 24.30
C LYS A 90 -25.77 19.16 22.99
N VAL A 91 -26.85 18.65 22.38
CA VAL A 91 -26.90 17.85 21.14
C VAL A 91 -25.90 18.26 20.04
N PRO A 92 -25.64 19.55 19.72
CA PRO A 92 -24.73 19.92 18.63
C PRO A 92 -23.26 19.51 18.84
N THR A 93 -22.77 19.57 20.08
CA THR A 93 -21.34 19.28 20.38
C THR A 93 -21.01 17.80 20.27
N ALA A 94 -21.97 16.92 20.60
CA ALA A 94 -21.81 15.47 20.46
C ALA A 94 -21.62 15.06 18.99
N TYR A 95 -22.33 15.70 18.05
CA TYR A 95 -22.18 15.42 16.62
C TYR A 95 -20.81 15.84 16.08
N VAL A 96 -20.27 16.98 16.51
CA VAL A 96 -18.91 17.41 16.13
C VAL A 96 -17.88 16.41 16.63
N GLY A 97 -17.98 15.98 17.89
CA GLY A 97 -17.10 14.96 18.46
C GLY A 97 -17.17 13.63 17.68
N ALA A 98 -18.38 13.13 17.43
CA ALA A 98 -18.61 11.93 16.63
C ALA A 98 -18.00 12.04 15.21
N GLY A 99 -18.21 13.17 14.55
CA GLY A 99 -17.65 13.45 13.22
C GLY A 99 -16.12 13.40 13.21
N LEU A 100 -15.46 14.02 14.19
CA LEU A 100 -14.00 13.98 14.30
C LEU A 100 -13.47 12.56 14.59
N VAL A 101 -14.12 11.81 15.48
CA VAL A 101 -13.74 10.41 15.75
C VAL A 101 -13.81 9.58 14.47
N LEU A 102 -14.91 9.67 13.71
CA LEU A 102 -15.07 8.97 12.45
C LEU A 102 -14.04 9.40 11.41
N LEU A 103 -13.72 10.69 11.32
CA LEU A 103 -12.70 11.21 10.41
C LEU A 103 -11.33 10.59 10.72
N PHE A 104 -10.85 10.67 11.97
CA PHE A 104 -9.54 10.13 12.34
C PHE A 104 -9.49 8.60 12.24
N ALA A 105 -10.57 7.91 12.64
CA ALA A 105 -10.67 6.46 12.49
C ALA A 105 -10.65 6.05 11.01
N GLY A 106 -11.34 6.80 10.15
CA GLY A 106 -11.35 6.60 8.70
C GLY A 106 -9.98 6.83 8.06
N LEU A 107 -9.31 7.93 8.41
CA LEU A 107 -7.94 8.23 7.93
C LEU A 107 -6.94 7.16 8.37
N THR A 108 -7.00 6.74 9.64
CA THR A 108 -6.15 5.68 10.18
C THR A 108 -6.40 4.37 9.43
N THR A 109 -7.65 3.98 9.26
CA THR A 109 -8.04 2.78 8.51
C THR A 109 -7.54 2.85 7.07
N ALA A 110 -7.70 4.00 6.39
CA ALA A 110 -7.18 4.20 5.04
C ALA A 110 -5.65 4.08 4.98
N ALA A 111 -4.93 4.58 5.99
CA ALA A 111 -3.47 4.46 6.09
C ALA A 111 -3.01 2.99 6.27
N PHE A 112 -3.76 2.17 7.00
CA PHE A 112 -3.51 0.72 7.09
C PHE A 112 -3.91 -0.02 5.82
N ALA A 113 -5.03 0.36 5.19
CA ALA A 113 -5.65 -0.38 4.12
C ALA A 113 -5.13 -0.03 2.71
N ARG A 114 -4.54 1.16 2.51
CA ARG A 114 -4.09 1.62 1.19
C ARG A 114 -2.59 1.90 1.11
N ILE A 115 -2.01 2.55 2.13
CA ILE A 115 -0.62 3.00 2.04
C ILE A 115 0.32 1.81 2.08
N GLY A 116 1.06 1.63 0.98
CA GLY A 116 2.09 0.61 0.85
C GLY A 116 1.59 -0.79 0.53
N ARG A 117 0.35 -0.96 0.07
CA ARG A 117 -0.10 -2.24 -0.48
C ARG A 117 0.26 -2.29 -1.95
N LEU A 118 0.92 -3.38 -2.33
CA LEU A 118 1.24 -3.67 -3.71
C LEU A 118 0.06 -4.33 -4.40
N SER A 119 -0.17 -3.95 -5.65
CA SER A 119 -1.05 -4.68 -6.57
C SER A 119 -0.49 -6.09 -6.82
N ARG A 120 -1.32 -6.99 -7.36
CA ARG A 120 -0.85 -8.35 -7.72
C ARG A 120 0.24 -8.31 -8.76
N GLU A 121 0.12 -7.39 -9.70
CA GLU A 121 1.09 -7.18 -10.77
C GLU A 121 2.43 -6.66 -10.22
N GLU A 122 2.41 -5.65 -9.33
CA GLU A 122 3.62 -5.13 -8.68
C GLU A 122 4.34 -6.21 -7.84
N LYS A 123 3.58 -7.10 -7.21
CA LYS A 123 4.16 -8.27 -6.52
C LYS A 123 4.82 -9.22 -7.50
N ALA A 124 4.18 -9.51 -8.64
CA ALA A 124 4.75 -10.37 -9.67
C ALA A 124 6.07 -9.79 -10.20
N GLN A 125 6.09 -8.49 -10.52
CA GLN A 125 7.30 -7.79 -10.95
C GLN A 125 8.43 -7.93 -9.92
N ARG A 126 8.14 -7.75 -8.63
CA ARG A 126 9.12 -7.92 -7.56
C ARG A 126 9.63 -9.35 -7.41
N LEU A 127 8.78 -10.35 -7.63
CA LEU A 127 9.22 -11.74 -7.64
C LEU A 127 10.14 -12.03 -8.83
N VAL A 128 9.89 -11.43 -10.00
CA VAL A 128 10.79 -11.50 -11.15
C VAL A 128 12.15 -10.85 -10.82
N TYR A 129 12.15 -9.66 -10.23
CA TYR A 129 13.40 -9.02 -9.79
C TYR A 129 14.17 -9.88 -8.78
N ALA A 130 13.47 -10.58 -7.89
CA ALA A 130 14.09 -11.43 -6.87
C ALA A 130 15.01 -12.50 -7.44
N ARG A 131 14.79 -12.95 -8.69
CA ARG A 131 15.66 -13.94 -9.36
C ARG A 131 17.09 -13.44 -9.52
N PHE A 132 17.26 -12.13 -9.75
CA PHE A 132 18.58 -11.51 -9.95
C PHE A 132 19.05 -10.72 -8.72
N LEU A 133 18.12 -10.10 -7.99
CA LEU A 133 18.43 -9.32 -6.78
C LEU A 133 18.53 -10.18 -5.50
N LYS A 134 18.13 -11.47 -5.57
CA LYS A 134 17.95 -12.39 -4.42
C LYS A 134 16.82 -12.02 -3.46
N HIS A 135 16.22 -10.83 -3.62
CA HIS A 135 15.18 -10.31 -2.74
C HIS A 135 14.05 -9.68 -3.56
N PRO A 136 12.76 -9.88 -3.18
CA PRO A 136 11.62 -9.37 -3.93
C PRO A 136 11.36 -7.88 -3.64
N VAL A 137 12.30 -7.05 -4.05
CA VAL A 137 12.27 -5.59 -3.91
C VAL A 137 12.39 -4.92 -5.26
N ASP A 138 11.86 -3.70 -5.36
CA ASP A 138 12.04 -2.87 -6.54
C ASP A 138 13.51 -2.43 -6.64
N PRO A 139 14.23 -2.66 -7.76
CA PRO A 139 15.62 -2.28 -7.89
C PRO A 139 15.88 -0.80 -7.61
N SER A 140 14.90 0.08 -7.82
CA SER A 140 15.03 1.52 -7.61
C SER A 140 15.25 1.94 -6.15
N VAL A 141 14.96 1.07 -5.19
CA VAL A 141 15.16 1.36 -3.75
C VAL A 141 16.58 1.04 -3.28
N LEU A 142 17.38 0.37 -4.10
CA LEU A 142 18.77 0.05 -3.80
C LEU A 142 19.65 1.28 -4.01
N ASP A 143 20.78 1.31 -3.30
CA ASP A 143 21.80 2.34 -3.50
C ASP A 143 22.35 2.32 -4.94
N GLU A 144 22.83 3.48 -5.38
CA GLU A 144 23.33 3.67 -6.75
C GLU A 144 24.48 2.72 -7.10
N ASP A 145 25.41 2.48 -6.18
CA ASP A 145 26.55 1.58 -6.39
C ASP A 145 26.11 0.12 -6.59
N THR A 146 25.19 -0.36 -5.75
CA THR A 146 24.61 -1.70 -5.86
C THR A 146 23.83 -1.86 -7.16
N ARG A 147 23.03 -0.86 -7.55
CA ARG A 147 22.33 -0.85 -8.83
C ARG A 147 23.31 -0.90 -10.00
N GLY A 148 24.37 -0.09 -9.97
CA GLY A 148 25.41 -0.05 -11.00
C GLY A 148 26.10 -1.40 -11.19
N ARG A 149 26.48 -2.05 -10.08
CA ARG A 149 27.10 -3.39 -10.10
C ARG A 149 26.16 -4.44 -10.69
N ILE A 150 24.91 -4.49 -10.21
CA ILE A 150 23.92 -5.46 -10.71
C ILE A 150 23.61 -5.21 -12.20
N ALA A 151 23.55 -3.95 -12.63
CA ALA A 151 23.35 -3.61 -14.03
C ALA A 151 24.50 -4.13 -14.92
N GLN A 152 25.75 -4.04 -14.46
CA GLN A 152 26.90 -4.60 -15.17
C GLN A 152 26.83 -6.13 -15.25
N GLU A 153 26.52 -6.80 -14.14
CA GLU A 153 26.33 -8.26 -14.08
C GLU A 153 25.22 -8.71 -15.06
N LEU A 154 24.07 -8.01 -15.08
CA LEU A 154 22.95 -8.30 -15.98
C LEU A 154 23.28 -8.05 -17.45
N ARG A 155 24.04 -7.00 -17.78
CA ARG A 155 24.48 -6.75 -19.16
C ARG A 155 25.37 -7.86 -19.67
N ALA A 156 26.35 -8.28 -18.88
CA ALA A 156 27.23 -9.40 -19.22
C ALA A 156 26.43 -10.70 -19.43
N PHE A 157 25.49 -10.99 -18.53
CA PHE A 157 24.59 -12.14 -18.64
C PHE A 157 23.77 -12.12 -19.94
N LEU A 158 23.17 -10.96 -20.27
CA LEU A 158 22.37 -10.81 -21.48
C LEU A 158 23.23 -10.94 -22.75
N GLU A 159 24.44 -10.40 -22.76
CA GLU A 159 25.36 -10.53 -23.91
C GLU A 159 25.76 -11.99 -24.17
N GLU A 160 26.14 -12.72 -23.12
CA GLU A 160 26.47 -14.15 -23.21
C GLU A 160 25.29 -14.99 -23.70
N ARG A 161 24.09 -14.72 -23.17
CA ARG A 161 22.88 -15.44 -23.52
C ARG A 161 22.41 -15.11 -24.95
N ALA A 162 22.53 -13.86 -25.38
CA ALA A 162 22.22 -13.44 -26.74
C ALA A 162 23.15 -14.11 -27.76
N ALA A 163 24.46 -14.16 -27.47
CA ALA A 163 25.42 -14.86 -28.33
C ALA A 163 25.08 -16.35 -28.47
N SER A 164 24.69 -17.00 -27.36
CA SER A 164 24.28 -18.40 -27.35
C SER A 164 23.02 -18.66 -28.16
N ALA A 165 22.01 -17.78 -28.06
CA ALA A 165 20.76 -17.90 -28.81
C ALA A 165 20.96 -17.72 -30.32
N MET A 166 21.84 -16.80 -30.73
CA MET A 166 22.10 -16.50 -32.15
C MET A 166 22.90 -17.61 -32.86
N ILE A 167 23.72 -18.39 -32.15
CA ILE A 167 24.45 -19.52 -32.74
C ILE A 167 23.48 -20.58 -33.27
N GLY A 168 22.30 -20.74 -32.65
CA GLY A 168 21.28 -21.71 -33.07
C GLY A 168 20.37 -21.24 -34.21
N SER A 169 20.21 -19.92 -34.40
CA SER A 169 19.30 -19.35 -35.40
C SER A 169 20.08 -18.66 -36.53
N ASP A 170 20.36 -19.41 -37.60
CA ASP A 170 20.86 -18.89 -38.88
C ASP A 170 21.97 -17.82 -38.80
N TYR A 171 23.20 -18.30 -38.63
CA TYR A 171 24.48 -17.55 -38.72
C TYR A 171 24.62 -16.64 -39.98
N ARG A 172 23.75 -16.80 -40.98
CA ARG A 172 23.85 -16.13 -42.29
C ARG A 172 23.30 -14.71 -42.35
N LYS A 173 22.42 -14.32 -41.42
CA LYS A 173 22.07 -12.92 -41.25
C LYS A 173 22.93 -12.44 -40.11
N GLY A 174 23.99 -11.69 -40.39
CA GLY A 174 24.84 -11.03 -39.39
C GLY A 174 24.03 -10.06 -38.55
N GLY A 175 23.15 -10.61 -37.71
CA GLY A 175 22.17 -9.93 -36.89
C GLY A 175 22.91 -9.05 -35.90
N PRO A 176 22.28 -7.95 -35.49
CA PRO A 176 22.97 -6.88 -34.82
C PRO A 176 23.26 -7.29 -33.37
N VAL A 177 24.37 -7.98 -33.12
CA VAL A 177 24.97 -8.11 -31.79
C VAL A 177 25.17 -6.72 -31.15
N LYS A 178 25.26 -5.68 -31.99
CA LYS A 178 25.32 -4.27 -31.57
C LYS A 178 23.97 -3.61 -31.23
N ALA A 179 22.81 -4.26 -31.46
CA ALA A 179 21.51 -3.63 -31.23
C ALA A 179 21.17 -3.42 -29.73
N GLY A 180 21.98 -3.98 -28.83
CA GLY A 180 21.78 -3.89 -27.39
C GLY A 180 20.58 -4.73 -26.91
N TYR A 181 20.52 -4.97 -25.61
CA TYR A 181 19.52 -5.87 -25.03
C TYR A 181 18.07 -5.37 -25.27
N ARG A 182 17.86 -4.05 -25.36
CA ARG A 182 16.52 -3.45 -25.51
C ARG A 182 15.83 -3.87 -26.81
N VAL A 183 16.57 -3.90 -27.92
CA VAL A 183 16.03 -4.30 -29.22
C VAL A 183 15.80 -5.80 -29.24
N LEU A 184 16.82 -6.58 -28.87
CA LEU A 184 16.77 -8.05 -28.86
C LEU A 184 15.68 -8.60 -27.95
N ALA A 185 15.52 -8.04 -26.75
CA ALA A 185 14.49 -8.49 -25.80
C ALA A 185 13.07 -8.20 -26.29
N LEU A 186 12.87 -7.19 -27.16
CA LEU A 186 11.58 -6.86 -27.74
C LEU A 186 11.29 -7.60 -29.05
N GLU A 187 12.28 -8.22 -29.70
CA GLU A 187 12.07 -8.99 -30.94
C GLU A 187 11.08 -10.16 -30.74
N PRO A 188 10.04 -10.33 -31.59
CA PRO A 188 9.03 -11.38 -31.41
C PRO A 188 9.57 -12.82 -31.32
N SER A 189 10.76 -13.07 -31.87
CA SER A 189 11.46 -14.35 -31.80
C SER A 189 12.03 -14.67 -30.42
N MET A 190 12.33 -13.64 -29.60
CA MET A 190 12.92 -13.81 -28.28
C MET A 190 11.84 -14.23 -27.27
N ARG A 191 11.81 -15.52 -26.95
CA ARG A 191 10.87 -16.14 -26.00
C ARG A 191 11.53 -16.69 -24.73
N ASP A 192 12.86 -16.64 -24.64
CA ASP A 192 13.58 -17.14 -23.47
C ASP A 192 13.17 -16.33 -22.23
N ARG A 193 12.50 -17.02 -21.30
CA ARG A 193 11.98 -16.42 -20.07
C ARG A 193 13.08 -15.75 -19.26
N GLU A 194 14.20 -16.43 -19.06
CA GLU A 194 15.26 -15.91 -18.19
C GLU A 194 15.92 -14.68 -18.79
N TYR A 195 16.08 -14.65 -20.11
CA TYR A 195 16.55 -13.47 -20.84
C TYR A 195 15.58 -12.29 -20.68
N LEU A 196 14.27 -12.53 -20.84
CA LEU A 196 13.25 -11.48 -20.71
C LEU A 196 13.17 -10.96 -19.27
N GLU A 197 13.24 -11.83 -18.26
CA GLU A 197 13.26 -11.44 -16.83
C GLU A 197 14.51 -10.61 -16.48
N ALA A 198 15.69 -11.00 -17.00
CA ALA A 198 16.93 -10.25 -16.83
C ALA A 198 16.86 -8.86 -17.51
N ALA A 199 16.38 -8.82 -18.76
CA ALA A 199 16.21 -7.58 -19.52
C ALA A 199 15.20 -6.63 -18.85
N PHE A 200 14.10 -7.18 -18.31
CA PHE A 200 13.09 -6.46 -17.56
C PHE A 200 13.69 -5.83 -16.28
N THR A 201 14.45 -6.62 -15.52
CA THR A 201 15.14 -6.14 -14.32
C THR A 201 16.16 -5.04 -14.65
N LEU A 202 16.97 -5.24 -15.70
CA LEU A 202 17.93 -4.25 -16.17
C LEU A 202 17.27 -2.95 -16.64
N ALA A 203 16.14 -3.02 -17.34
CA ALA A 203 15.38 -1.84 -17.78
C ALA A 203 14.87 -1.02 -16.59
N CYS A 204 14.44 -1.67 -15.50
CA CYS A 204 14.05 -0.98 -14.26
C CYS A 204 15.24 -0.26 -13.63
N ILE A 205 16.41 -0.91 -13.57
CA ILE A 205 17.64 -0.30 -13.04
C ILE A 205 18.06 0.89 -13.91
N ASP A 206 18.11 0.72 -15.24
CA ASP A 206 18.43 1.79 -16.20
C ASP A 206 17.49 2.99 -16.02
N ALA A 207 16.18 2.76 -15.83
CA ALA A 207 15.21 3.82 -15.57
C ALA A 207 15.48 4.56 -14.26
N SER A 208 15.91 3.83 -13.22
CA SER A 208 16.21 4.41 -11.91
C SER A 208 17.52 5.22 -11.87
N LEU A 209 18.50 4.86 -12.71
CA LEU A 209 19.79 5.55 -12.85
C LEU A 209 19.74 6.70 -13.88
N SER A 210 18.75 6.71 -14.76
CA SER A 210 18.62 7.72 -15.81
C SER A 210 17.82 8.94 -15.35
N VAL A 211 18.04 10.08 -16.01
CA VAL A 211 17.27 11.31 -15.82
C VAL A 211 16.71 11.81 -17.16
N GLY A 212 15.64 12.61 -17.11
CA GLY A 212 15.07 13.27 -18.29
C GLY A 212 14.56 12.28 -19.35
N PRO A 213 14.79 12.54 -20.65
CA PRO A 213 14.28 11.70 -21.75
C PRO A 213 14.73 10.23 -21.71
N MET A 214 15.95 9.97 -21.21
CA MET A 214 16.49 8.62 -21.11
C MET A 214 15.73 7.77 -20.09
N LYS A 215 15.26 8.40 -18.99
CA LYS A 215 14.42 7.74 -17.99
C LYS A 215 13.09 7.32 -18.59
N THR A 216 12.41 8.24 -19.30
CA THR A 216 11.13 7.94 -19.96
C THR A 216 11.26 6.82 -20.99
N ASP A 217 12.37 6.79 -21.75
CA ASP A 217 12.64 5.68 -22.67
C ASP A 217 12.83 4.34 -21.94
N ALA A 218 13.62 4.32 -20.87
CA ALA A 218 13.83 3.12 -20.06
C ALA A 218 12.53 2.62 -19.39
N GLU A 219 11.69 3.52 -18.88
CA GLU A 219 10.36 3.20 -18.33
C GLU A 219 9.43 2.62 -19.41
N ARG A 220 9.46 3.17 -20.63
CA ARG A 220 8.71 2.65 -21.77
C ARG A 220 9.17 1.24 -22.15
N VAL A 221 10.47 1.01 -22.21
CA VAL A 221 11.05 -0.31 -22.48
C VAL A 221 10.70 -1.30 -21.38
N HIS A 222 10.76 -0.88 -20.11
CA HIS A 222 10.36 -1.68 -18.96
C HIS A 222 8.90 -2.13 -19.05
N GLY A 223 7.97 -1.21 -19.34
CA GLY A 223 6.56 -1.54 -19.54
C GLY A 223 6.31 -2.46 -20.74
N ALA A 224 7.02 -2.25 -21.86
CA ALA A 224 6.92 -3.10 -23.04
C ALA A 224 7.43 -4.53 -22.77
N LEU A 225 8.55 -4.66 -22.05
CA LEU A 225 9.10 -5.95 -21.64
C LEU A 225 8.16 -6.68 -20.69
N TRP A 226 7.53 -5.96 -19.75
CA TRP A 226 6.54 -6.56 -18.86
C TRP A 226 5.35 -7.15 -19.61
N ASN A 227 4.77 -6.38 -20.54
CA ASN A 227 3.64 -6.84 -21.36
C ASN A 227 4.02 -8.07 -22.19
N LYS A 228 5.24 -8.08 -22.76
CA LYS A 228 5.75 -9.23 -23.51
C LYS A 228 5.96 -10.44 -22.61
N LEU A 229 6.54 -10.24 -21.43
CA LEU A 229 6.77 -11.29 -20.45
C LEU A 229 5.44 -11.96 -20.06
N LEU A 230 4.38 -11.18 -19.83
CA LEU A 230 3.04 -11.70 -19.55
C LEU A 230 2.39 -12.43 -20.74
N ALA A 231 2.66 -11.97 -21.96
CA ALA A 231 2.12 -12.60 -23.18
C ALA A 231 2.77 -13.97 -23.45
N GLU A 232 4.08 -14.09 -23.24
CA GLU A 232 4.83 -15.32 -23.49
C GLU A 232 4.80 -16.28 -22.28
N HIS A 233 4.74 -15.76 -21.05
CA HIS A 233 4.83 -16.50 -19.78
C HIS A 233 3.74 -16.07 -18.78
N PRO A 234 2.45 -16.39 -19.04
CA PRO A 234 1.33 -15.96 -18.19
C PRO A 234 1.36 -16.58 -16.77
N ASP A 235 2.09 -17.68 -16.58
CA ASP A 235 2.24 -18.39 -15.30
C ASP A 235 2.95 -17.55 -14.23
N ILE A 236 3.64 -16.47 -14.61
CA ILE A 236 4.27 -15.52 -13.68
C ILE A 236 3.25 -14.93 -12.68
N LEU A 237 2.00 -14.74 -13.11
CA LEU A 237 0.95 -14.24 -12.22
C LEU A 237 0.47 -15.29 -11.21
N ASP A 238 0.60 -16.58 -11.53
CA ASP A 238 0.19 -17.67 -10.64
C ASP A 238 1.13 -17.80 -9.43
N VAL A 239 2.42 -17.50 -9.59
CA VAL A 239 3.40 -17.50 -8.49
C VAL A 239 2.99 -16.52 -7.37
N VAL A 240 2.38 -15.38 -7.73
CA VAL A 240 1.88 -14.41 -6.74
C VAL A 240 0.72 -14.99 -5.93
N ARG A 241 -0.14 -15.80 -6.55
CA ARG A 241 -1.30 -16.40 -5.90
C ARG A 241 -0.85 -17.30 -4.75
N ASP A 242 0.19 -18.10 -4.96
CA ASP A 242 0.74 -19.00 -3.96
C ASP A 242 1.40 -18.23 -2.81
N ALA A 243 2.16 -17.18 -3.13
CA ALA A 243 2.74 -16.29 -2.12
C ALA A 243 1.66 -15.57 -1.28
N GLU A 244 0.53 -15.16 -1.89
CA GLU A 244 -0.57 -14.52 -1.18
C GLU A 244 -1.31 -15.45 -0.22
N VAL A 245 -1.42 -16.74 -0.54
CA VAL A 245 -2.08 -17.73 0.34
C VAL A 245 -1.35 -17.83 1.67
N VAL A 246 -0.01 -17.84 1.65
CA VAL A 246 0.84 -17.92 2.84
C VAL A 246 0.79 -16.61 3.65
N GLN A 247 0.65 -15.46 2.99
CA GLN A 247 0.74 -14.15 3.65
C GLN A 247 -0.58 -13.67 4.30
N ARG A 248 -1.70 -14.37 4.10
CA ARG A 248 -3.02 -14.01 4.67
C ARG A 248 -3.12 -14.30 6.17
N SER A 249 -2.36 -13.56 6.98
CA SER A 249 -2.65 -13.42 8.39
C SER A 249 -3.95 -12.60 8.53
N TRP A 250 -5.05 -13.30 8.87
CA TRP A 250 -6.36 -12.71 9.18
C TRP A 250 -6.26 -11.51 10.14
N VAL A 251 -5.32 -11.59 11.09
CA VAL A 251 -5.05 -10.58 12.12
C VAL A 251 -4.74 -9.20 11.51
N SER A 252 -3.94 -9.14 10.43
CA SER A 252 -3.57 -7.88 9.77
C SER A 252 -4.75 -7.17 9.08
N ARG A 253 -5.71 -7.94 8.54
CA ARG A 253 -6.92 -7.37 7.95
C ARG A 253 -7.83 -6.83 9.03
N VAL A 254 -8.04 -7.62 10.09
CA VAL A 254 -8.97 -7.26 11.16
C VAL A 254 -8.46 -6.05 11.93
N LEU A 255 -7.18 -6.03 12.32
CA LEU A 255 -6.59 -4.92 13.09
C LEU A 255 -6.75 -3.56 12.40
N GLY A 256 -6.66 -3.51 11.07
CA GLY A 256 -6.82 -2.27 10.32
C GLY A 256 -8.22 -1.65 10.43
N TYR A 257 -9.26 -2.47 10.64
CA TYR A 257 -10.65 -2.00 10.76
C TYR A 257 -11.10 -1.77 12.21
N VAL A 258 -10.32 -2.20 13.21
CA VAL A 258 -10.67 -2.04 14.63
C VAL A 258 -11.01 -0.58 14.98
N PRO A 259 -10.23 0.44 14.59
CA PRO A 259 -10.56 1.83 14.92
C PRO A 259 -11.91 2.27 14.34
N LEU A 260 -12.20 1.87 13.10
CA LEU A 260 -13.44 2.23 12.42
C LEU A 260 -14.66 1.53 13.04
N VAL A 261 -14.55 0.23 13.33
CA VAL A 261 -15.63 -0.53 13.99
C VAL A 261 -15.91 0.02 15.38
N ALA A 262 -14.87 0.33 16.16
CA ALA A 262 -15.01 0.94 17.48
C ALA A 262 -15.68 2.33 17.40
N ALA A 263 -15.26 3.16 16.44
CA ALA A 263 -15.86 4.47 16.19
C ALA A 263 -17.35 4.36 15.82
N LEU A 264 -17.69 3.46 14.88
CA LEU A 264 -19.08 3.23 14.46
C LEU A 264 -19.96 2.74 15.63
N GLY A 265 -19.46 1.81 16.44
CA GLY A 265 -20.19 1.31 17.61
C GLY A 265 -20.55 2.43 18.59
N VAL A 266 -19.64 3.36 18.85
CA VAL A 266 -19.91 4.51 19.72
C VAL A 266 -20.90 5.49 19.12
N VAL A 267 -20.77 5.80 17.83
CA VAL A 267 -21.71 6.69 17.14
C VAL A 267 -23.12 6.09 17.17
N SER A 268 -23.27 4.78 16.95
CA SER A 268 -24.55 4.09 17.07
C SER A 268 -25.14 4.21 18.49
N VAL A 269 -24.35 4.01 19.54
CA VAL A 269 -24.81 4.18 20.93
C VAL A 269 -25.23 5.61 21.22
N MET A 270 -24.48 6.61 20.72
CA MET A 270 -24.82 8.02 20.88
C MET A 270 -26.16 8.37 20.19
N LEU A 271 -26.37 7.88 18.97
CA LEU A 271 -27.61 8.11 18.23
C LEU A 271 -28.81 7.46 18.91
N LEU A 272 -28.67 6.21 19.37
CA LEU A 272 -29.72 5.52 20.10
C LEU A 272 -30.10 6.25 21.39
N ARG A 273 -29.11 6.75 22.14
CA ARG A 273 -29.37 7.51 23.38
C ARG A 273 -30.10 8.83 23.12
N ASN A 274 -29.72 9.56 22.06
CA ASN A 274 -30.37 10.84 21.73
C ASN A 274 -31.79 10.67 21.18
N HIS A 275 -32.10 9.56 20.49
CA HIS A 275 -33.45 9.30 20.00
C HIS A 275 -34.49 9.18 21.13
N HIS A 276 -34.09 8.78 22.33
CA HIS A 276 -34.98 8.74 23.50
C HIS A 276 -35.25 10.12 24.13
N VAL A 277 -34.46 11.15 23.79
CA VAL A 277 -34.57 12.49 24.40
C VAL A 277 -35.45 13.44 23.58
N VAL A 278 -35.75 13.11 22.32
CA VAL A 278 -36.76 13.83 21.56
C VAL A 278 -38.11 13.20 21.92
N PRO A 279 -38.91 13.79 22.84
CA PRO A 279 -40.27 13.31 23.02
C PRO A 279 -40.92 13.38 21.64
N ALA A 280 -41.50 12.26 21.18
CA ALA A 280 -42.38 12.29 20.03
C ALA A 280 -43.41 13.37 20.34
N LYS A 281 -43.24 14.55 19.73
CA LYS A 281 -44.16 15.65 19.86
C LYS A 281 -45.40 15.09 19.19
N ALA A 282 -46.30 14.54 20.00
CA ALA A 282 -47.57 14.02 19.54
C ALA A 282 -48.15 15.18 18.74
N SER A 283 -48.18 15.03 17.42
CA SER A 283 -48.89 15.97 16.58
C SER A 283 -50.34 15.80 17.02
N SER A 284 -50.78 16.65 17.94
CA SER A 284 -52.18 17.00 18.05
C SER A 284 -52.52 17.58 16.69
N ILE A 285 -52.91 16.69 15.78
CA ILE A 285 -53.74 17.03 14.65
C ILE A 285 -54.99 17.58 15.33
N GLU A 286 -55.02 18.88 15.58
CA GLU A 286 -56.27 19.59 15.77
C GLU A 286 -57.03 19.39 14.46
N THR A 287 -57.86 18.35 14.42
CA THR A 287 -58.98 18.25 13.50
C THR A 287 -59.85 19.48 13.77
N LYS A 288 -59.62 20.56 13.02
CA LYS A 288 -60.63 21.61 12.84
C LYS A 288 -61.87 20.93 12.26
N THR A 289 -62.80 20.56 13.13
CA THR A 289 -64.19 20.36 12.76
C THR A 289 -64.70 21.69 12.25
N GLU A 290 -64.71 21.87 10.92
CA GLU A 290 -65.56 22.87 10.27
C GLU A 290 -67.00 22.57 10.68
N TYR A 291 -67.57 23.42 11.53
CA TYR A 291 -69.00 23.44 11.75
C TYR A 291 -69.66 23.88 10.45
N GLY A 292 -70.37 22.94 9.82
CA GLY A 292 -71.21 23.19 8.66
C GLY A 292 -72.23 24.28 8.98
N PHE A 293 -72.20 25.33 8.17
CA PHE A 293 -73.19 26.40 8.11
C PHE A 293 -74.55 25.77 7.77
N VAL A 294 -75.52 25.80 8.70
CA VAL A 294 -76.91 25.42 8.41
C VAL A 294 -77.59 26.64 7.76
N PRO A 295 -78.09 26.54 6.51
CA PRO A 295 -78.81 27.64 5.88
C PRO A 295 -80.10 27.95 6.65
N GLU A 296 -80.35 29.23 6.86
CA GLU A 296 -81.48 29.78 7.63
C GLU A 296 -82.87 29.49 7.01
N GLU A 297 -82.92 28.88 5.83
CA GLU A 297 -84.16 28.56 5.09
C GLU A 297 -84.92 27.33 5.66
N LEU A 298 -84.35 26.61 6.62
CA LEU A 298 -85.01 25.48 7.31
C LEU A 298 -85.71 25.86 8.64
N LEU A 299 -85.82 27.16 8.97
CA LEU A 299 -86.48 27.66 10.18
C LEU A 299 -87.77 28.47 9.89
N ARG A 300 -88.45 28.22 8.78
CA ARG A 300 -89.82 28.71 8.52
C ARG A 300 -90.75 27.60 8.05
#